data_AF-A0A7Y2L186-F1
#
_entry.id   AF-A0A7Y2L186-F1
#
_cell.length_a   1.000
_cell.length_b   1.000
_cell.length_c   1.000
_cell.angle_alpha   90.00
_cell.angle_beta   90.00
_cell.angle_gamma   90.00
#
_symmetry.space_group_name_H-M   'P 1'
#
loop_
_entity.id
_entity.type
_entity.pdbx_description
1 polymer ?
#
loop_
_entity_poly.entity_id
_entity_poly.type
_entity_poly.pdbx_seq_one_letter_code
_entity_poly.pdbx_strand_id
1 'polypeptide(L)'
;SLASLPDEERFLEFHLDCAHAGEFVSAARQLRVGDPLRLGELRGGALRYDPDWQEQPLWLLASGTGLGPLYGVLREALRQDHQGPIRLIHVARDAAEHYLKAELQALAAAEPNLQVEWVERARLADFLAGLRVDSRQTHALLCGHPDSVEAFAKRLFLAGLARNRLLADAFLTRS
;
A
#
# COMPACT_ATOMS: atom_id res chain seq x y z
N SER A 1 6.87 -7.55 -2.63
CA SER A 1 7.51 -6.39 -1.97
C SER A 1 7.51 -6.59 -0.46
N LEU A 2 8.44 -5.97 0.26
CA LEU A 2 8.58 -6.11 1.72
C LEU A 2 7.50 -5.31 2.45
N ALA A 3 6.94 -5.88 3.51
CA ALA A 3 6.05 -5.21 4.46
C ALA A 3 6.71 -4.92 5.81
N SER A 4 7.83 -5.60 6.10
CA SER A 4 8.57 -5.45 7.35
C SER A 4 9.36 -4.15 7.42
N LEU A 5 9.54 -3.62 8.63
CA LEU A 5 10.35 -2.44 8.89
C LEU A 5 11.83 -2.80 9.13
N PRO A 6 12.78 -2.09 8.51
CA PRO A 6 14.18 -2.18 8.89
C PRO A 6 14.37 -1.88 10.38
N ASP A 7 15.29 -2.60 11.03
CA ASP A 7 15.71 -2.42 12.42
C ASP A 7 14.67 -2.67 13.53
N GLU A 8 13.38 -2.79 13.20
CA GLU A 8 12.31 -3.18 14.13
C GLU A 8 12.12 -4.71 14.13
N GLU A 9 12.18 -5.31 12.95
CA GLU A 9 11.87 -6.73 12.77
C GLU A 9 13.13 -7.52 12.36
N ARG A 10 13.36 -8.64 13.05
CA ARG A 10 14.44 -9.58 12.71
C ARG A 10 14.04 -10.57 11.62
N PHE A 11 12.94 -10.30 10.92
CA PHE A 11 12.41 -11.12 9.85
C PHE A 11 11.95 -10.25 8.69
N LEU A 12 11.89 -10.86 7.51
CA LEU A 12 11.31 -10.24 6.33
C LEU A 12 9.85 -10.68 6.21
N GLU A 13 8.95 -9.70 6.06
CA GLU A 13 7.52 -9.96 5.90
C GLU A 13 7.07 -9.72 4.45
N PHE A 14 6.27 -10.66 3.94
CA PHE A 14 5.70 -10.61 2.60
C PHE A 14 4.22 -10.96 2.65
N HIS A 15 3.40 -10.14 2.00
CA HIS A 15 1.98 -10.45 1.82
C HIS A 15 1.77 -10.99 0.41
N LEU A 16 1.35 -12.25 0.32
CA LEU A 16 1.20 -12.97 -0.93
C LEU A 16 -0.28 -13.13 -1.25
N ASP A 17 -0.66 -12.72 -2.46
CA ASP A 17 -1.98 -13.05 -2.99
C ASP A 17 -1.89 -14.45 -3.58
N CYS A 18 -2.53 -15.39 -2.90
CA CYS A 18 -2.60 -16.78 -3.32
C CYS A 18 -3.99 -17.12 -3.85
N ALA A 19 -4.82 -16.17 -4.31
CA ALA A 19 -6.16 -16.46 -4.82
C ALA A 19 -6.12 -17.24 -6.15
N HIS A 20 -5.17 -16.91 -7.02
CA HIS A 20 -5.03 -17.53 -8.35
C HIS A 20 -3.95 -18.61 -8.37
N ALA A 21 -4.16 -19.64 -9.19
CA ALA A 21 -3.14 -20.65 -9.43
C ALA A 21 -1.96 -20.05 -10.21
N GLY A 22 -0.75 -20.53 -9.91
CA GLY A 22 0.49 -20.16 -10.59
C GLY A 22 1.65 -20.95 -9.99
N GLU A 23 2.76 -21.07 -10.72
CA GLU A 23 3.91 -21.86 -10.26
C GLU A 23 4.41 -21.39 -8.88
N PHE A 24 4.53 -20.07 -8.70
CA PHE A 24 4.94 -19.49 -7.43
C PHE A 24 3.91 -19.74 -6.31
N VAL A 25 2.62 -19.51 -6.55
CA VAL A 25 1.57 -19.71 -5.54
C VAL A 25 1.48 -21.19 -5.13
N SER A 26 1.61 -22.11 -6.09
CA SER A 26 1.62 -23.54 -5.83
C SER A 26 2.79 -23.95 -4.93
N ALA A 27 3.99 -23.41 -5.17
CA ALA A 27 5.14 -23.62 -4.32
C ALA A 27 4.97 -22.96 -2.94
N ALA A 28 4.49 -21.71 -2.90
CA ALA A 28 4.30 -20.95 -1.67
C ALA A 28 3.32 -21.63 -0.70
N ARG A 29 2.24 -22.23 -1.22
CA ARG A 29 1.26 -23.00 -0.43
C ARG A 29 1.82 -24.28 0.19
N GLN A 30 2.96 -24.77 -0.30
CA GLN A 30 3.61 -25.98 0.22
C GLN A 30 4.67 -25.68 1.27
N LEU A 31 5.04 -24.40 1.44
CA LEU A 31 6.06 -23.99 2.40
C LEU A 31 5.65 -24.33 3.83
N ARG A 32 6.62 -24.80 4.60
CA ARG A 32 6.50 -25.11 6.02
C ARG A 32 7.55 -24.35 6.82
N VAL A 33 7.27 -24.14 8.09
CA VAL A 33 8.25 -23.58 9.02
C VAL A 33 9.51 -24.45 9.02
N GLY A 34 10.67 -23.82 8.82
CA GLY A 34 11.96 -24.50 8.70
C GLY A 34 12.43 -24.73 7.27
N ASP A 35 11.57 -24.54 6.27
CA ASP A 35 11.98 -24.67 4.87
C ASP A 35 12.99 -23.57 4.49
N PRO A 36 14.10 -23.92 3.82
CA PRO A 36 15.05 -22.93 3.36
C PRO A 36 14.47 -22.17 2.16
N LEU A 37 14.46 -20.84 2.26
CA LEU A 37 14.09 -19.93 1.17
C LEU A 37 15.32 -19.20 0.66
N ARG A 38 15.48 -19.16 -0.66
CA ARG A 38 16.47 -18.31 -1.32
C ARG A 38 15.78 -17.06 -1.83
N LEU A 39 16.30 -15.91 -1.41
CA LEU A 39 15.86 -14.62 -1.94
C LEU A 39 16.75 -14.23 -3.11
N GLY A 40 16.13 -13.71 -4.16
CA GLY A 40 16.86 -13.07 -5.26
C GLY A 40 17.46 -11.74 -4.83
N GLU A 41 18.06 -11.04 -5.78
CA GLU A 41 18.58 -9.68 -5.55
C GLU A 41 17.50 -8.75 -5.00
N LEU A 42 17.88 -7.96 -4.00
CA LEU A 42 17.04 -6.87 -3.52
C LEU A 42 16.93 -5.82 -4.61
N ARG A 43 15.73 -5.65 -5.15
CA ARG A 43 15.39 -4.56 -6.06
C ARG A 43 14.74 -3.46 -5.24
N GLY A 44 15.34 -2.27 -5.25
CA GLY A 44 14.77 -1.11 -4.58
C GLY A 44 13.34 -0.84 -5.10
N GLY A 45 12.39 -0.73 -4.18
CA GLY A 45 11.03 -0.30 -4.49
C GLY A 45 10.94 1.22 -4.57
N ALA A 46 9.99 1.74 -5.35
CA ALA A 46 9.72 3.18 -5.38
C ALA A 46 9.17 3.71 -4.05
N LEU A 47 8.54 2.83 -3.26
CA LEU A 47 7.76 3.19 -2.08
C LEU A 47 8.65 3.29 -0.85
N ARG A 48 8.68 4.49 -0.25
CA ARG A 48 9.37 4.78 1.01
C ARG A 48 8.72 5.98 1.67
N TYR A 49 8.82 6.04 2.99
CA TYR A 49 8.56 7.27 3.73
C TYR A 49 9.80 8.17 3.70
N ASP A 50 9.59 9.49 3.70
CA ASP A 50 10.64 10.50 3.79
C ASP A 50 10.35 11.37 5.03
N PRO A 51 11.30 11.51 5.98
CA PRO A 51 11.13 12.35 7.16
C PRO A 51 10.73 13.80 6.83
N ASP A 52 11.15 14.34 5.68
CA ASP A 52 10.80 15.71 5.27
C ASP A 52 9.29 15.88 4.99
N TRP A 53 8.51 14.80 4.97
CA TRP A 53 7.07 14.82 4.77
C TRP A 53 6.29 14.89 6.08
N GLN A 54 6.94 14.96 7.25
CA GLN A 54 6.31 14.82 8.57
C GLN A 54 5.03 15.64 8.78
N GLU A 55 4.96 16.86 8.25
CA GLU A 55 3.78 17.75 8.40
C GLU A 55 2.87 17.76 7.16
N GLN A 56 3.27 17.09 6.08
CA GLN A 56 2.59 17.15 4.78
C GLN A 56 1.54 16.03 4.66
N PRO A 57 0.40 16.23 3.98
CA PRO A 57 -0.59 15.17 3.80
C PRO A 57 -0.02 13.94 3.09
N LEU A 58 -0.28 12.76 3.64
CA LEU A 58 0.23 11.48 3.13
C LEU A 58 -0.92 10.58 2.68
N TRP A 59 -0.95 10.23 1.40
CA TRP A 59 -1.98 9.37 0.81
C TRP A 59 -1.39 8.02 0.41
N LEU A 60 -1.99 6.94 0.90
CA LEU A 60 -1.56 5.56 0.65
C LEU A 60 -2.69 4.81 -0.05
N LEU A 61 -2.56 4.57 -1.36
CA LEU A 61 -3.60 3.92 -2.16
C LEU A 61 -3.15 2.52 -2.58
N ALA A 62 -3.72 1.51 -1.92
CA ALA A 62 -3.43 0.11 -2.14
C ALA A 62 -4.52 -0.60 -2.94
N SER A 63 -4.15 -1.53 -3.81
CA SER A 63 -5.06 -2.50 -4.44
C SER A 63 -4.58 -3.92 -4.17
N GLY A 64 -5.45 -4.76 -3.60
CA GLY A 64 -5.13 -6.13 -3.19
C GLY A 64 -3.95 -6.17 -2.22
N THR A 65 -2.98 -7.04 -2.47
CA THR A 65 -1.77 -7.18 -1.63
C THR A 65 -0.77 -6.03 -1.75
N GLY A 66 -1.03 -5.04 -2.61
CA GLY A 66 -0.32 -3.75 -2.58
C GLY A 66 -0.42 -3.03 -1.23
N LEU A 67 -1.37 -3.43 -0.38
CA LEU A 67 -1.46 -2.96 1.00
C LEU A 67 -0.22 -3.32 1.84
N GLY A 68 0.48 -4.43 1.58
CA GLY A 68 1.61 -4.85 2.41
C GLY A 68 2.75 -3.83 2.45
N PRO A 69 3.28 -3.42 1.28
CA PRO A 69 4.29 -2.36 1.24
C PRO A 69 3.81 -1.03 1.82
N LEU A 70 2.55 -0.64 1.55
CA LEU A 70 2.01 0.61 2.09
C LEU A 70 1.75 0.55 3.60
N TYR A 71 1.50 -0.64 4.15
CA TYR A 71 1.43 -0.87 5.58
C TYR A 71 2.80 -0.67 6.24
N GLY A 72 3.87 -1.15 5.60
CA GLY A 72 5.24 -0.82 6.02
C GLY A 72 5.51 0.69 6.00
N VAL A 73 5.15 1.39 4.92
CA VAL A 73 5.28 2.87 4.84
C VAL A 73 4.46 3.56 5.94
N LEU A 74 3.22 3.11 6.19
CA LEU A 74 2.38 3.66 7.25
C LEU A 74 3.03 3.51 8.63
N ARG A 75 3.47 2.30 8.97
CA ARG A 75 4.13 2.04 10.26
C ARG A 75 5.39 2.89 10.41
N GLU A 76 6.17 3.06 9.34
CA GLU A 76 7.35 3.91 9.35
C GLU A 76 7.00 5.39 9.56
N ALA A 77 5.95 5.89 8.90
CA ALA A 77 5.48 7.26 9.10
C ALA A 77 5.05 7.50 10.56
N LEU A 78 4.29 6.57 11.14
CA LEU A 78 3.85 6.65 12.54
C LEU A 78 5.03 6.55 13.52
N ARG A 79 5.99 5.66 13.25
CA ARG A 79 7.23 5.52 14.04
C ARG A 79 8.06 6.80 14.04
N GLN A 80 8.03 7.54 12.94
CA GLN A 80 8.69 8.84 12.80
C GLN A 80 7.81 10.02 13.23
N ASP A 81 6.70 9.77 13.94
CA ASP A 81 5.84 10.81 14.50
C ASP A 81 5.30 11.77 13.42
N HIS A 82 4.77 11.20 12.32
CA HIS A 82 4.12 11.98 11.27
C HIS A 82 2.90 12.74 11.81
N GLN A 83 2.89 14.06 11.63
CA GLN A 83 1.87 14.98 12.14
C GLN A 83 0.81 15.34 11.10
N GLY A 84 1.15 15.26 9.81
CA GLY A 84 0.23 15.53 8.71
C GLY A 84 -0.94 14.54 8.66
N PRO A 85 -2.04 14.86 7.96
CA PRO A 85 -3.14 13.92 7.77
C PRO A 85 -2.72 12.75 6.89
N ILE A 86 -2.96 11.53 7.36
CA ILE A 86 -2.71 10.29 6.64
C ILE A 86 -4.04 9.71 6.16
N ARG A 87 -4.12 9.41 4.86
CA ARG A 87 -5.29 8.80 4.25
C ARG A 87 -4.90 7.50 3.56
N LEU A 88 -5.31 6.37 4.13
CA LEU A 88 -5.10 5.05 3.55
C LEU A 88 -6.38 4.55 2.88
N ILE A 89 -6.29 4.22 1.61
CA ILE A 89 -7.39 3.67 0.81
C ILE A 89 -6.98 2.26 0.39
N HIS A 90 -7.75 1.25 0.77
CA HIS A 90 -7.54 -0.12 0.31
C HIS A 90 -8.66 -0.56 -0.62
N VAL A 91 -8.27 -0.93 -1.83
CA VAL A 91 -9.16 -1.49 -2.85
C VAL A 91 -9.03 -3.00 -2.87
N ALA A 92 -10.16 -3.71 -2.72
CA ALA A 92 -10.22 -5.16 -2.83
C ALA A 92 -11.40 -5.59 -3.72
N ARG A 93 -11.48 -6.86 -4.17
CA ARG A 93 -12.61 -7.28 -5.03
C ARG A 93 -13.92 -7.18 -4.27
N ASP A 94 -13.92 -7.65 -3.03
CA ASP A 94 -15.06 -7.74 -2.14
C ASP A 94 -14.63 -7.50 -0.67
N ALA A 95 -15.62 -7.41 0.22
CA ALA A 95 -15.38 -7.07 1.62
C ALA A 95 -14.53 -8.10 2.39
N ALA A 96 -14.49 -9.36 1.94
CA ALA A 96 -13.73 -10.43 2.59
C ALA A 96 -12.23 -10.35 2.26
N GLU A 97 -11.86 -9.67 1.18
CA GLU A 97 -10.47 -9.49 0.76
C GLU A 97 -9.77 -8.27 1.39
N HIS A 98 -10.49 -7.48 2.17
CA HIS A 98 -9.87 -6.45 3.01
C HIS A 98 -9.16 -7.10 4.19
N TYR A 99 -7.87 -7.40 4.00
CA TYR A 99 -6.99 -7.95 5.03
C TYR A 99 -6.31 -6.82 5.83
N LEU A 100 -5.70 -7.16 6.98
CA LEU A 100 -5.21 -6.21 8.00
C LEU A 100 -6.27 -5.27 8.58
N LYS A 101 -7.55 -5.64 8.48
CA LYS A 101 -8.66 -4.76 8.86
C LYS A 101 -8.64 -4.44 10.35
N ALA A 102 -8.40 -5.42 11.21
CA ALA A 102 -8.37 -5.21 12.66
C ALA A 102 -7.18 -4.35 13.08
N GLU A 103 -6.01 -4.60 12.49
CA GLU A 103 -4.76 -3.89 12.72
C GLU A 103 -4.90 -2.43 12.29
N LEU A 104 -5.40 -2.16 11.09
CA LEU A 104 -5.62 -0.81 10.58
C LEU A 104 -6.71 -0.06 11.34
N GLN A 105 -7.75 -0.75 11.82
CA GLN A 105 -8.76 -0.15 12.69
C GLN A 105 -8.19 0.23 14.05
N ALA A 106 -7.33 -0.62 14.63
CA ALA A 106 -6.66 -0.33 15.89
C ALA A 106 -5.72 0.89 15.74
N LEU A 107 -4.95 0.94 14.65
CA LEU A 107 -4.11 2.09 14.34
C LEU A 107 -4.93 3.37 14.14
N ALA A 108 -6.01 3.33 13.35
CA ALA A 108 -6.86 4.50 13.15
C ALA A 108 -7.59 4.96 14.43
N ALA A 109 -7.78 4.07 15.40
CA ALA A 109 -8.32 4.44 16.71
C ALA A 109 -7.27 5.10 17.62
N ALA A 110 -5.99 4.72 17.49
CA ALA A 110 -4.87 5.29 18.24
C ALA A 110 -4.35 6.60 17.63
N GLU A 111 -4.41 6.73 16.30
CA GLU A 111 -3.78 7.81 15.54
C GLU A 111 -4.83 8.76 14.97
N PRO A 112 -5.05 9.94 15.56
CA PRO A 112 -6.14 10.85 15.17
C PRO A 112 -5.97 11.45 13.76
N ASN A 113 -4.76 11.43 13.22
CA ASN A 113 -4.46 11.89 11.86
C ASN A 113 -4.61 10.79 10.79
N LEU A 114 -4.89 9.53 11.18
CA LEU A 114 -5.05 8.41 10.24
C LEU A 114 -6.53 8.14 9.92
N GLN A 115 -6.87 8.25 8.64
CA GLN A 115 -8.14 7.80 8.09
C GLN A 115 -7.94 6.59 7.18
N VAL A 116 -8.74 5.53 7.39
CA VAL A 116 -8.73 4.32 6.57
C VAL A 116 -10.06 4.15 5.85
N GLU A 117 -10.01 3.98 4.53
CA GLU A 117 -11.17 3.75 3.66
C GLU A 117 -11.06 2.43 2.91
N TRP A 118 -12.17 1.69 2.92
CA TRP A 118 -12.30 0.39 2.28
C TRP A 118 -13.17 0.53 1.04
N VAL A 119 -12.61 0.20 -0.13
CA VAL A 119 -13.28 0.39 -1.42
C VAL A 119 -13.34 -0.95 -2.14
N GLU A 120 -14.53 -1.40 -2.47
CA GLU A 120 -14.69 -2.55 -3.37
C GLU A 120 -14.37 -2.14 -4.81
N ARG A 121 -13.73 -3.03 -5.56
CA ARG A 121 -13.27 -2.78 -6.93
C ARG A 121 -14.41 -2.32 -7.84
N ALA A 122 -15.62 -2.86 -7.66
CA ALA A 122 -16.81 -2.46 -8.40
C ALA A 122 -17.19 -0.97 -8.20
N ARG A 123 -16.81 -0.38 -7.06
CA ARG A 123 -17.09 1.02 -6.69
C ARG A 123 -15.89 1.95 -6.91
N LEU A 124 -14.77 1.42 -7.42
CA LEU A 124 -13.53 2.19 -7.58
C LEU A 124 -13.72 3.40 -8.50
N ALA A 125 -14.41 3.25 -9.63
CA ALA A 125 -14.61 4.34 -10.58
C ALA A 125 -15.37 5.53 -9.94
N ASP A 126 -16.47 5.25 -9.25
CA ASP A 126 -17.29 6.26 -8.57
C ASP A 126 -16.53 6.92 -7.42
N PHE A 127 -15.81 6.11 -6.64
CA PHE A 127 -14.94 6.61 -5.57
C PHE A 127 -13.88 7.58 -6.12
N LEU A 128 -13.20 7.20 -7.20
CA LEU A 128 -12.20 8.05 -7.83
C LEU A 128 -12.82 9.31 -8.41
N ALA A 129 -14.01 9.27 -9.01
CA ALA A 129 -14.68 10.47 -9.53
C ALA A 129 -14.82 11.56 -8.44
N GLY A 130 -15.15 11.16 -7.21
CA GLY A 130 -15.30 12.06 -6.06
C GLY A 130 -13.98 12.55 -5.42
N LEU A 131 -12.83 11.96 -5.75
CA LEU A 131 -11.57 12.22 -5.06
C LEU A 131 -11.04 13.64 -5.30
N ARG A 132 -10.78 14.43 -4.26
CA ARG A 132 -10.21 15.79 -4.38
C ARG A 132 -8.92 15.91 -3.61
N VAL A 133 -7.90 16.50 -4.23
CA VAL A 133 -6.62 16.78 -3.59
C VAL A 133 -6.67 18.20 -3.06
N ASP A 134 -6.82 18.34 -1.74
CA ASP A 134 -7.02 19.64 -1.10
C ASP A 134 -5.70 20.41 -0.89
N SER A 135 -4.56 19.72 -0.92
CA SER A 135 -3.22 20.32 -0.76
C SER A 135 -2.30 19.95 -1.91
N ARG A 136 -1.60 20.95 -2.46
CA ARG A 136 -0.51 20.71 -3.44
C ARG A 136 0.74 20.10 -2.81
N GLN A 137 0.79 20.05 -1.48
CA GLN A 137 1.87 19.42 -0.72
C GLN A 137 1.59 17.93 -0.43
N THR A 138 0.45 17.39 -0.85
CA THR A 138 0.16 15.96 -0.66
C THR A 138 1.22 15.09 -1.32
N HIS A 139 1.70 14.08 -0.59
CA HIS A 139 2.47 12.96 -1.11
C HIS A 139 1.55 11.75 -1.30
N ALA A 140 1.60 11.11 -2.46
CA ALA A 140 0.78 9.94 -2.76
C ALA A 140 1.65 8.73 -3.11
N LEU A 141 1.39 7.60 -2.46
CA LEU A 141 2.05 6.33 -2.70
C LEU A 141 1.02 5.30 -3.15
N LEU A 142 1.28 4.68 -4.31
CA LEU A 142 0.37 3.77 -4.98
C LEU A 142 0.98 2.38 -5.05
N CYS A 143 0.22 1.35 -4.69
CA CYS A 143 0.71 -0.01 -4.81
C CYS A 143 -0.39 -1.02 -5.14
N GLY A 144 -0.08 -1.99 -6.02
CA GLY A 144 -0.96 -3.14 -6.27
C GLY A 144 -1.15 -3.46 -7.75
N HIS A 145 -2.36 -3.89 -8.09
CA HIS A 145 -2.70 -4.31 -9.46
C HIS A 145 -2.46 -3.16 -10.48
N PRO A 146 -1.83 -3.43 -11.64
CA PRO A 146 -1.46 -2.39 -12.62
C PRO A 146 -2.61 -1.46 -13.00
N ASP A 147 -3.78 -2.00 -13.35
CA ASP A 147 -4.96 -1.20 -13.70
C ASP A 147 -5.41 -0.25 -12.58
N SER A 148 -5.34 -0.70 -11.33
CA SER A 148 -5.69 0.15 -10.18
C SER A 148 -4.67 1.25 -9.97
N VAL A 149 -3.37 0.92 -10.05
CA VAL A 149 -2.28 1.89 -9.92
C VAL A 149 -2.37 2.95 -11.02
N GLU A 150 -2.66 2.55 -12.26
CA GLU A 150 -2.87 3.46 -13.37
C GLU A 150 -4.10 4.35 -13.15
N ALA A 151 -5.23 3.78 -12.74
CA ALA A 151 -6.44 4.54 -12.45
C ALA A 151 -6.23 5.57 -11.32
N PHE A 152 -5.54 5.19 -10.24
CA PHE A 152 -5.15 6.10 -9.16
C PHE A 152 -4.27 7.23 -9.69
N ALA A 153 -3.19 6.91 -10.39
CA ALA A 153 -2.24 7.89 -10.90
C ALA A 153 -2.91 8.89 -11.84
N LYS A 154 -3.74 8.39 -12.77
CA LYS A 154 -4.54 9.24 -13.67
C LYS A 154 -5.45 10.17 -12.90
N ARG A 155 -6.16 9.67 -11.87
CA ARG A 155 -7.09 10.50 -11.11
C ARG A 155 -6.39 11.58 -10.30
N LEU A 156 -5.27 11.25 -9.66
CA LEU A 156 -4.48 12.18 -8.86
C LEU A 156 -3.85 13.27 -9.74
N PHE A 157 -3.36 12.89 -10.93
CA PHE A 157 -2.87 13.85 -11.92
C PHE A 157 -3.97 14.84 -12.34
N LEU A 158 -5.17 14.35 -12.68
CA LEU A 158 -6.32 15.19 -13.01
C LEU A 158 -6.79 16.05 -11.82
N ALA A 159 -6.53 15.61 -10.58
CA ALA A 159 -6.78 16.40 -9.37
C ALA A 159 -5.71 17.48 -9.10
N GLY A 160 -4.65 17.56 -9.92
CA GLY A 160 -3.59 18.56 -9.78
C GLY A 160 -2.41 18.13 -8.90
N LEU A 161 -2.27 16.84 -8.56
CA LEU A 161 -1.11 16.34 -7.83
C LEU A 161 0.15 16.43 -8.70
N ALA A 162 1.22 17.01 -8.17
CA ALA A 162 2.49 17.12 -8.87
C ALA A 162 3.16 15.74 -9.03
N ARG A 163 3.72 15.47 -10.22
CA ARG A 163 4.31 14.16 -10.54
C ARG A 163 5.44 13.73 -9.60
N ASN A 164 6.24 14.69 -9.13
CA ASN A 164 7.34 14.43 -8.18
C ASN A 164 6.87 14.09 -6.76
N ARG A 165 5.57 14.22 -6.47
CA ARG A 165 4.95 13.84 -5.20
C ARG A 165 4.19 12.52 -5.28
N LEU A 166 4.29 11.82 -6.40
CA LEU A 166 3.65 10.52 -6.63
C LEU A 166 4.71 9.44 -6.77
N LEU A 167 4.64 8.42 -5.91
CA LEU A 167 5.44 7.20 -5.98
C LEU A 167 4.51 6.02 -6.26
N ALA A 168 4.91 5.11 -7.14
CA ALA A 168 4.07 3.98 -7.53
C ALA A 168 4.89 2.70 -7.72
N ASP A 169 4.32 1.57 -7.30
CA ASP A 169 4.82 0.23 -7.56
C ASP A 169 3.67 -0.66 -8.03
N ALA A 170 3.78 -1.21 -9.25
CA ALA A 170 2.75 -2.03 -9.86
C ALA A 170 3.17 -3.51 -9.90
N PHE A 171 2.30 -4.39 -9.42
CA PHE A 171 2.55 -5.83 -9.39
C PHE A 171 2.21 -6.45 -10.74
N LEU A 172 3.20 -6.49 -11.63
CA LEU A 172 3.05 -7.05 -12.96
C LEU A 172 2.90 -8.58 -12.90
N THR A 173 1.87 -9.10 -13.56
CA THR A 173 1.79 -10.51 -13.91
C THR A 173 2.83 -10.82 -14.98
N ARG A 174 3.73 -11.76 -14.71
CA ARG A 174 4.60 -12.33 -15.74
C ARG A 174 3.85 -13.48 -16.39
N SER A 175 3.59 -13.35 -17.69
CA SER A 175 3.15 -14.42 -18.58
C SER A 175 4.28 -15.39 -18.87
#